data_AF-A0A821VEM6-F1
#
_entry.id   AF-A0A821VEM6-F1
#
_cell.length_a   1.000
_cell.length_b   1.000
_cell.length_c   1.000
_cell.angle_alpha   90.00
_cell.angle_beta   90.00
_cell.angle_gamma   90.00
#
_symmetry.space_group_name_H-M   'P 1'
#
loop_
_entity.id
_entity.type
_entity.pdbx_description
1 polymer ?
#
loop_
_entity_poly.entity_id
_entity_poly.type
_entity_poly.pdbx_seq_one_letter_code
_entity_poly.pdbx_strand_id
1 'polypeptide(L)'
;MDKQNIIAAFNKSDEFLTLKPISELQNFTSYNILRLKIINTKFGPSLFATLQEGEDKFNIFLPKRYAKKLTNEMIQTINDDNFNLRYIGGEYHELEIEYII
;
A
#
# COMPACT_ATOMS: atom_id res chain seq x y z
N MET A 1 4.79 -9.27 26.97
CA MET A 1 3.63 -9.72 26.17
C MET A 1 3.70 -11.23 26.04
N ASP A 2 2.66 -11.95 26.48
CA ASP A 2 2.64 -13.42 26.48
C ASP A 2 2.60 -13.96 25.04
N LYS A 3 3.35 -15.04 24.76
CA LYS A 3 3.45 -15.65 23.43
C LYS A 3 2.09 -16.11 22.92
N GLN A 4 1.21 -16.57 23.81
CA GLN A 4 -0.15 -16.95 23.44
C GLN A 4 -1.00 -15.76 22.99
N ASN A 5 -0.81 -14.58 23.60
CA ASN A 5 -1.49 -13.36 23.19
C ASN A 5 -1.03 -12.87 21.81
N ILE A 6 0.25 -13.07 21.47
CA ILE A 6 0.78 -12.76 20.12
C ILE A 6 0.12 -13.67 19.08
N ILE A 7 0.06 -14.97 19.34
CA ILE A 7 -0.53 -15.95 18.42
C ILE A 7 -2.03 -15.69 18.25
N ALA A 8 -2.74 -15.40 19.34
CA ALA A 8 -4.16 -15.05 19.30
C ALA A 8 -4.41 -13.75 18.51
N ALA A 9 -3.58 -12.72 18.71
CA ALA A 9 -3.67 -11.47 17.95
C ALA A 9 -3.34 -11.68 16.46
N PHE A 10 -2.35 -12.51 16.14
CA PHE A 10 -1.99 -12.84 14.77
C PHE A 10 -3.08 -13.65 14.04
N ASN A 11 -3.70 -14.61 14.73
CA ASN A 11 -4.73 -15.49 14.15
C ASN A 11 -6.12 -14.85 14.11
N LYS A 12 -6.40 -13.87 14.98
CA LYS A 12 -7.63 -13.05 14.94
C LYS A 12 -7.48 -11.78 14.08
N SER A 13 -6.41 -11.68 13.31
CA SER A 13 -6.23 -10.65 12.29
C SER A 13 -7.21 -10.90 11.13
N ASP A 14 -8.51 -10.77 11.40
CA ASP A 14 -9.61 -10.88 10.42
C ASP A 14 -9.65 -9.66 9.48
N GLU A 15 -8.81 -8.65 9.72
CA GLU A 15 -8.58 -7.54 8.77
C GLU A 15 -7.65 -7.97 7.61
N PHE A 16 -7.95 -9.10 6.97
CA PHE A 16 -7.44 -9.34 5.62
C PHE A 16 -8.15 -8.38 4.68
N LEU A 17 -7.64 -7.15 4.60
CA LEU A 17 -8.07 -6.18 3.61
C LEU A 17 -7.92 -6.81 2.23
N THR A 18 -8.99 -6.73 1.44
CA THR A 18 -9.07 -7.27 0.08
C THR A 18 -7.85 -6.85 -0.73
N LEU A 19 -7.18 -7.81 -1.36
CA LEU A 19 -6.13 -7.53 -2.32
C LEU A 19 -6.78 -7.23 -3.68
N LYS A 20 -6.75 -5.98 -4.12
CA LYS A 20 -7.20 -5.58 -5.45
C LYS A 20 -6.00 -5.51 -6.41
N PRO A 21 -6.14 -5.96 -7.67
CA PRO A 21 -5.15 -5.66 -8.69
C PRO A 21 -5.17 -4.16 -9.01
N ILE A 22 -4.00 -3.60 -9.34
CA ILE A 22 -3.86 -2.17 -9.65
C ILE A 22 -4.71 -1.73 -10.84
N SER A 23 -5.01 -2.65 -11.77
CA SER A 23 -5.86 -2.43 -12.94
C SER A 23 -7.33 -2.17 -12.59
N GLU A 24 -7.77 -2.49 -11.37
CA GLU A 24 -9.13 -2.20 -10.89
C GLU A 24 -9.26 -0.80 -10.27
N LEU A 25 -8.16 -0.05 -10.15
CA LEU A 25 -8.24 1.35 -9.73
C LEU A 25 -8.91 2.20 -10.81
N GLN A 26 -9.74 3.13 -10.38
CA GLN A 26 -10.33 4.14 -11.26
C GLN A 26 -9.29 5.19 -11.66
N ASN A 27 -9.27 5.54 -12.95
CA ASN A 27 -8.36 6.55 -13.50
C ASN A 27 -8.66 7.93 -12.91
N PHE A 28 -7.61 8.68 -12.64
CA PHE A 28 -7.60 10.01 -12.04
C PHE A 28 -8.24 10.11 -10.65
N THR A 29 -8.44 8.96 -9.98
CA THR A 29 -8.91 8.90 -8.60
C THR A 29 -7.74 8.92 -7.63
N SER A 30 -7.89 9.70 -6.56
CA SER A 30 -6.93 9.79 -5.45
C SER A 30 -7.37 8.91 -4.28
N TYR A 31 -6.44 8.09 -3.79
CA TYR A 31 -6.64 7.16 -2.70
C TYR A 31 -5.71 7.52 -1.56
N ASN A 32 -6.22 7.59 -0.33
CA ASN A 32 -5.36 7.87 0.83
C ASN A 32 -4.43 6.68 1.10
N ILE A 33 -3.13 6.94 1.28
CA ILE A 33 -2.15 5.93 1.62
C ILE A 33 -2.15 5.76 3.14
N LEU A 34 -2.75 4.67 3.62
CA LEU A 34 -2.72 4.34 5.04
C LEU A 34 -1.41 3.67 5.46
N ARG A 35 -0.81 2.93 4.54
CA ARG A 35 0.44 2.21 4.78
C ARG A 35 1.13 1.85 3.49
N LEU A 36 2.45 1.92 3.51
CA LEU A 36 3.34 1.49 2.45
C LEU A 36 4.44 0.61 3.05
N LYS A 37 4.73 -0.51 2.41
CA LYS A 37 5.76 -1.45 2.87
C LYS A 37 6.45 -2.14 1.70
N ILE A 38 7.76 -2.36 1.82
CA ILE A 38 8.45 -3.31 0.95
C ILE A 38 8.28 -4.70 1.54
N ILE A 39 7.85 -5.65 0.72
CA ILE A 39 7.78 -7.07 1.08
C ILE A 39 8.63 -7.90 0.12
N ASN A 40 9.31 -8.90 0.67
CA ASN A 40 10.09 -9.82 -0.13
C ASN A 40 9.18 -10.93 -0.65
N THR A 41 9.00 -10.95 -1.98
CA THR A 41 8.28 -12.03 -2.66
C THR A 41 9.29 -13.05 -3.20
N LYS A 42 8.80 -14.22 -3.63
CA LYS A 42 9.62 -15.19 -4.38
C LYS A 42 10.29 -14.61 -5.64
N PHE A 43 9.80 -13.47 -6.14
CA PHE A 43 10.30 -12.79 -7.33
C PHE A 43 11.05 -11.49 -7.00
N GLY A 44 11.55 -11.38 -5.76
CA GLY A 44 12.26 -10.21 -5.25
C GLY A 44 11.36 -9.20 -4.52
N PRO A 45 11.94 -8.06 -4.11
CA PRO A 45 11.22 -7.01 -3.39
C PRO A 45 10.05 -6.47 -4.22
N SER A 46 8.91 -6.29 -3.56
CA SER A 46 7.72 -5.65 -4.12
C SER A 46 7.20 -4.62 -3.14
N LEU A 47 6.61 -3.56 -3.67
CA LEU A 47 6.02 -2.50 -2.87
C LEU A 47 4.53 -2.75 -2.74
N PHE A 48 4.06 -2.71 -1.50
CA PHE A 48 2.69 -3.01 -1.13
C PHE A 48 2.09 -1.78 -0.44
N ALA A 49 0.92 -1.36 -0.88
CA ALA A 49 0.21 -0.23 -0.32
C ALA A 49 -1.15 -0.67 0.22
N THR A 50 -1.50 -0.15 1.39
CA THR A 50 -2.85 -0.18 1.93
C THR A 50 -3.46 1.18 1.65
N LEU A 51 -4.55 1.18 0.89
CA LEU A 51 -5.23 2.38 0.43
C LEU A 51 -6.62 2.49 1.04
N GLN A 52 -7.11 3.72 1.13
CA GLN A 52 -8.48 4.03 1.52
C GLN A 52 -9.20 4.88 0.47
N GLU A 53 -10.44 4.50 0.17
CA GLU A 53 -11.39 5.22 -0.68
C GLU A 53 -12.72 5.34 0.06
N GLY A 54 -13.03 6.52 0.58
CA GLY A 54 -14.20 6.68 1.46
C GLY A 54 -14.07 5.82 2.72
N GLU A 55 -15.01 4.89 2.93
CA GLU A 55 -14.98 3.93 4.03
C GLU A 55 -14.24 2.61 3.68
N ASP A 56 -14.00 2.37 2.39
CA ASP A 56 -13.38 1.14 1.92
C ASP A 56 -11.86 1.18 2.10
N LYS A 57 -11.31 0.06 2.59
CA LYS A 57 -9.86 -0.17 2.71
C LYS A 57 -9.47 -1.41 1.95
N PHE A 58 -8.39 -1.31 1.19
CA PHE A 58 -7.91 -2.43 0.40
C PHE A 58 -6.39 -2.36 0.19
N ASN A 59 -5.83 -3.48 -0.21
CA ASN A 59 -4.42 -3.63 -0.47
C ASN A 59 -4.15 -3.70 -1.97
N ILE A 60 -3.01 -3.18 -2.41
CA ILE A 60 -2.52 -3.34 -3.78
C ILE A 60 -1.01 -3.60 -3.81
N PHE A 61 -0.57 -4.28 -4.87
CA PHE A 61 0.84 -4.30 -5.25
C PHE A 61 1.13 -3.13 -6.20
N LEU A 62 2.09 -2.30 -5.82
CA LEU A 62 2.58 -1.23 -6.68
C LEU A 62 3.62 -1.78 -7.68
N PRO A 63 3.76 -1.15 -8.85
CA PRO A 63 4.74 -1.57 -9.85
C PRO A 63 6.15 -1.70 -9.26
N LYS A 64 6.84 -2.81 -9.58
CA LYS A 64 8.16 -3.15 -9.02
C LYS A 64 9.22 -2.05 -9.15
N ARG A 65 9.08 -1.17 -10.15
CA ARG A 65 9.97 -0.02 -10.36
C ARG A 65 10.03 0.92 -9.14
N TYR A 66 8.95 1.04 -8.38
CA TYR A 66 8.90 1.90 -7.20
C TYR A 66 9.59 1.28 -5.98
N ALA A 67 9.51 -0.05 -5.82
CA ALA A 67 10.20 -0.77 -4.75
C ALA A 67 11.72 -0.60 -4.78
N LYS A 68 12.29 -0.34 -5.97
CA LYS A 68 13.73 -0.10 -6.16
C LYS A 68 14.15 1.35 -5.92
N LYS A 69 13.20 2.29 -5.91
CA LYS A 69 13.48 3.74 -5.82
C LYS A 69 13.23 4.30 -4.42
N LEU A 70 12.30 3.72 -3.66
CA LEU A 70 11.97 4.19 -2.32
C LEU A 70 12.90 3.57 -1.28
N THR A 71 13.53 4.42 -0.46
CA THR A 71 14.28 3.98 0.73
C THR A 71 13.32 3.73 1.89
N ASN A 72 13.77 3.01 2.92
CA ASN A 72 12.96 2.79 4.13
C ASN A 72 12.57 4.11 4.82
N GLU A 73 13.45 5.12 4.79
CA GLU A 73 13.17 6.45 5.34
C GLU A 73 12.04 7.14 4.58
N MET A 74 12.05 7.12 3.24
CA MET A 74 10.96 7.68 2.43
C MET A 74 9.63 6.97 2.69
N ILE A 75 9.66 5.65 2.85
CA ILE A 75 8.48 4.86 3.19
C ILE A 75 7.95 5.25 4.57
N GLN A 76 8.85 5.46 5.53
CA GLN A 76 8.49 5.88 6.87
C GLN A 76 7.83 7.26 6.85
N THR A 77 8.40 8.23 6.13
CA THR A 77 7.78 9.55 5.92
C THR A 77 6.38 9.42 5.32
N ILE A 78 6.19 8.58 4.29
CA ILE A 78 4.87 8.36 3.69
C ILE A 78 3.87 7.76 4.69
N ASN A 79 4.32 6.90 5.61
CA ASN A 79 3.47 6.26 6.60
C ASN A 79 3.12 7.17 7.79
N ASP A 80 4.00 8.11 8.12
CA ASP A 80 3.83 9.02 9.26
C ASP A 80 3.02 10.27 8.88
N ASP A 81 2.97 10.60 7.60
CA ASP A 81 2.30 11.78 7.05
C ASP A 81 1.08 11.42 6.18
N ASN A 82 0.30 12.44 5.79
CA ASN A 82 -0.87 12.27 4.93
C ASN A 82 -0.49 12.40 3.45
N PHE A 83 -0.39 11.26 2.77
CA PHE A 83 -0.20 11.19 1.33
C PHE A 83 -1.39 10.54 0.63
N ASN A 84 -1.71 11.05 -0.56
CA ASN A 84 -2.60 10.40 -1.51
C ASN A 84 -1.79 9.76 -2.64
N LEU A 85 -2.31 8.65 -3.16
CA LEU A 85 -1.86 8.01 -4.38
C LEU A 85 -2.93 8.22 -5.45
N ARG A 86 -2.57 8.86 -6.56
CA ARG A 86 -3.46 9.05 -7.71
C ARG A 86 -3.12 8.05 -8.81
N TYR A 87 -4.11 7.29 -9.25
CA TYR A 87 -3.93 6.34 -10.35
C TYR A 87 -4.19 7.02 -11.69
N ILE A 88 -3.19 7.10 -12.56
CA ILE A 88 -3.31 7.79 -13.86
C ILE A 88 -3.74 6.82 -14.96
N GLY A 89 -3.39 5.54 -14.82
CA GLY A 89 -3.69 4.51 -15.81
C GLY A 89 -2.57 4.30 -16.84
N GLY A 90 -2.94 3.95 -18.07
CA GLY A 90 -2.00 3.66 -19.16
C GLY A 90 -1.40 2.25 -19.14
N GLU A 91 -0.63 1.93 -20.19
CA GLU A 91 -0.02 0.60 -20.42
C GLU A 91 0.86 0.14 -19.24
N TYR A 92 1.45 1.09 -18.51
CA TYR A 92 2.40 0.84 -17.43
C TYR A 92 1.87 1.12 -16.02
N HIS A 93 0.55 1.35 -15.88
CA HIS A 93 -0.09 1.71 -14.60
C HIS A 93 0.65 2.87 -13.91
N GLU A 94 0.56 4.05 -14.52
CA GLU A 94 1.17 5.27 -14.00
C GLU A 94 0.49 5.72 -12.70
N LEU A 95 1.32 6.22 -11.78
CA LEU A 95 0.94 6.60 -10.42
C LEU A 95 1.62 7.90 -10.06
N GLU A 96 0.88 8.76 -9.37
CA GLU A 96 1.37 9.99 -8.76
C GLU A 96 1.13 9.94 -7.25
N ILE A 97 1.98 10.59 -6.48
CA ILE A 97 1.80 10.76 -5.03
C ILE A 97 1.65 12.26 -4.76
N GLU A 98 0.66 12.62 -3.98
CA GLU A 98 0.33 14.00 -3.60
C GLU A 98 0.38 14.11 -2.07
N TYR A 99 1.09 15.12 -1.55
CA TYR A 99 1.07 15.45 -0.13
C TYR A 99 -0.18 16.26 0.21
N ILE A 100 -0.87 15.89 1.28
CA ILE A 100 -2.06 16.59 1.75
C ILE A 100 -1.67 17.43 2.98
N ILE A 101 -1.92 18.73 2.88
CA ILE A 101 -1.72 19.73 3.94
C ILE A 101 -2.89 19.68 4.93
#